data_AF-A0AB39NMR1-F1
#
_entry.id   AF-A0AB39NMR1-F1
#
_cell.length_a   1.000
_cell.length_b   1.000
_cell.length_c   1.000
_cell.angle_alpha   90.00
_cell.angle_beta   90.00
_cell.angle_gamma   90.00
#
_symmetry.space_group_name_H-M   'P 1'
#
loop_
_entity.id
_entity.type
_entity.pdbx_description
1 polymer ?
#
loop_
_entity_poly.entity_id
_entity_poly.type
_entity_poly.pdbx_seq_one_letter_code
_entity_poly.pdbx_strand_id
1 'polypeptide(L)'
;MTEAARSGGDDDQEWLEGLAWAHGLVSPDPAERAAALDRHARARLEVEAAHARLHEGPFPRLRFEARMRAYHRACGRCFPGALWSGSTYAHGGISTWPRLPLALLFLEWEARHPQEWTEHAKAWGTKQALIRALAATDHDRHLRARLVDLVDLAVQRTYRCKDREYVRVARAVDGDELRDRLHRAQRSGNPAAQRHAGYVLWLLDRPEIPNTRHVWCTWLSGTLT
;
A
#
# COMPACT_ATOMS: atom_id res chain seq x y z
N MET A 1 9.06 13.01 34.77
CA MET A 1 9.42 12.18 33.60
C MET A 1 8.16 11.54 33.00
N THR A 2 7.33 12.34 32.33
CA THR A 2 6.13 11.87 31.61
C THR A 2 5.69 12.96 30.63
N GLU A 3 6.56 13.28 29.67
CA GLU A 3 6.27 14.30 28.64
C GLU A 3 6.52 13.80 27.20
N ALA A 4 7.23 12.68 27.04
CA ALA A 4 7.53 12.11 25.72
C ALA A 4 6.38 11.33 25.06
N ALA A 5 5.35 10.93 25.82
CA ALA A 5 4.24 10.12 25.29
C ALA A 5 3.04 10.95 24.78
N ARG A 6 2.92 12.23 25.17
CA ARG A 6 1.83 13.11 24.72
C ARG A 6 2.13 13.84 23.40
N SER A 7 3.41 14.14 23.12
CA SER A 7 3.81 14.80 21.88
C SER A 7 3.64 13.91 20.64
N GLY A 8 3.95 12.61 20.73
CA GLY A 8 3.88 11.73 19.56
C GLY A 8 2.47 11.46 19.03
N GLY A 9 1.45 11.47 19.88
CA GLY A 9 0.06 11.21 19.46
C GLY A 9 -0.62 12.43 18.82
N ASP A 10 -0.30 13.63 19.30
CA ASP A 10 -0.82 14.91 18.76
C ASP A 10 -0.17 15.20 17.40
N ASP A 11 1.15 14.99 17.29
CA ASP A 11 1.90 15.15 16.04
C ASP A 11 1.44 14.15 14.95
N ASP A 12 1.11 12.91 15.30
CA ASP A 12 0.60 11.92 14.34
C ASP A 12 -0.84 12.25 13.89
N GLN A 13 -1.69 12.81 14.76
CA GLN A 13 -3.06 13.21 14.43
C GLN A 13 -3.10 14.44 13.52
N GLU A 14 -2.37 15.51 13.85
CA GLU A 14 -2.24 16.71 13.00
C GLU A 14 -1.69 16.32 11.62
N TRP A 15 -0.73 15.39 11.60
CA TRP A 15 -0.17 14.87 10.36
C TRP A 15 -1.19 14.06 9.54
N LEU A 16 -2.00 13.20 10.18
CA LEU A 16 -3.06 12.44 9.52
C LEU A 16 -4.13 13.36 8.93
N GLU A 17 -4.51 14.41 9.64
CA GLU A 17 -5.42 15.46 9.15
C GLU A 17 -4.84 16.19 7.95
N GLY A 18 -3.55 16.49 7.97
CA GLY A 18 -2.80 17.05 6.83
C GLY A 18 -2.81 16.16 5.58
N LEU A 19 -3.11 14.87 5.72
CA LEU A 19 -3.23 13.89 4.66
C LEU A 19 -4.67 13.41 4.39
N ALA A 20 -5.68 14.02 5.02
CA ALA A 20 -7.08 13.65 4.81
C ALA A 20 -7.51 13.75 3.33
N TRP A 21 -6.92 14.68 2.57
CA TRP A 21 -7.13 14.82 1.13
C TRP A 21 -6.80 13.56 0.32
N ALA A 22 -5.92 12.70 0.84
CA ALA A 22 -5.48 11.50 0.14
C ALA A 22 -6.62 10.50 -0.04
N HIS A 23 -7.66 10.53 0.80
CA HIS A 23 -8.86 9.72 0.62
C HIS A 23 -9.55 9.98 -0.72
N GLY A 24 -9.41 11.19 -1.29
CA GLY A 24 -9.93 11.50 -2.62
C GLY A 24 -9.26 10.68 -3.73
N LEU A 25 -8.05 10.14 -3.55
CA LEU A 25 -7.34 9.34 -4.56
C LEU A 25 -8.06 8.03 -4.92
N VAL A 26 -8.92 7.53 -4.02
CA VAL A 26 -9.74 6.32 -4.25
C VAL A 26 -11.22 6.65 -4.41
N SER A 27 -11.58 7.94 -4.46
CA SER A 27 -12.97 8.38 -4.57
C SER A 27 -13.55 7.94 -5.91
N PRO A 28 -14.79 7.41 -5.92
CA PRO A 28 -15.50 7.13 -7.16
C PRO A 28 -15.83 8.41 -7.92
N ASP A 29 -15.97 9.56 -7.24
CA ASP A 29 -16.20 10.85 -7.88
C ASP A 29 -14.94 11.32 -8.63
N PRO A 30 -14.99 11.46 -9.98
CA PRO A 30 -13.87 11.96 -10.75
C PRO A 30 -13.38 13.35 -10.33
N ALA A 31 -14.26 14.23 -9.85
CA ALA A 31 -13.89 15.59 -9.45
C ALA A 31 -13.08 15.59 -8.15
N GLU A 32 -13.52 14.85 -7.14
CA GLU A 32 -12.76 14.65 -5.90
C GLU A 32 -11.42 13.98 -6.17
N ARG A 33 -11.39 12.97 -7.04
CA ARG A 33 -10.15 12.27 -7.41
C ARG A 33 -9.18 13.19 -8.14
N ALA A 34 -9.66 14.00 -9.09
CA ALA A 34 -8.83 14.98 -9.77
C ALA A 34 -8.24 16.03 -8.80
N ALA A 35 -9.02 16.52 -7.84
CA ALA A 35 -8.55 17.46 -6.82
C ALA A 35 -7.46 16.83 -5.92
N ALA A 36 -7.64 15.57 -5.53
CA ALA A 36 -6.64 14.83 -4.76
C ALA A 36 -5.34 14.58 -5.55
N LEU A 37 -5.46 14.25 -6.84
CA LEU A 37 -4.30 14.07 -7.73
C LEU A 37 -3.53 15.38 -7.94
N ASP A 38 -4.22 16.49 -8.17
CA ASP A 38 -3.59 17.83 -8.28
C ASP A 38 -2.85 18.20 -6.99
N ARG A 39 -3.44 17.92 -5.83
CA ARG A 39 -2.77 18.13 -4.54
C ARG A 39 -1.56 17.21 -4.35
N HIS A 40 -1.65 15.94 -4.74
CA HIS A 40 -0.53 15.00 -4.72
C HIS A 40 0.61 15.49 -5.63
N ALA A 41 0.29 15.95 -6.85
CA ALA A 41 1.25 16.48 -7.80
C ALA A 41 2.00 17.70 -7.24
N ARG A 42 1.30 18.64 -6.59
CA ARG A 42 1.93 19.78 -5.90
C ARG A 42 2.86 19.32 -4.77
N ALA A 43 2.42 18.39 -3.93
CA ALA A 43 3.25 17.84 -2.87
C ALA A 43 4.51 17.14 -3.43
N ARG A 44 4.41 16.49 -4.59
CA ARG A 44 5.55 15.89 -5.28
C ARG A 44 6.55 16.94 -5.76
N LEU A 45 6.08 18.05 -6.35
CA LEU A 45 6.95 19.17 -6.74
C LEU A 45 7.70 19.77 -5.53
N GLU A 46 7.04 19.85 -4.37
CA GLU A 46 7.70 20.28 -3.12
C GLU A 46 8.80 19.31 -2.68
N VAL A 47 8.57 18.00 -2.80
CA VAL A 47 9.58 16.97 -2.52
C VAL A 47 10.78 17.10 -3.47
N GLU A 48 10.53 17.25 -4.77
CA GLU A 48 11.56 17.42 -5.79
C GLU A 48 12.39 18.68 -5.54
N ALA A 49 11.74 19.81 -5.22
CA ALA A 49 12.42 21.05 -4.87
C ALA A 49 13.25 20.91 -3.58
N ALA A 50 12.72 20.25 -2.56
CA ALA A 50 13.45 20.00 -1.32
C ALA A 50 14.64 19.06 -1.54
N HIS A 51 14.50 18.06 -2.41
CA HIS A 51 15.57 17.15 -2.80
C HIS A 51 16.68 17.89 -3.56
N ALA A 52 16.34 18.73 -4.55
CA ALA A 52 17.30 19.54 -5.28
C ALA A 52 18.15 20.41 -4.33
N ARG A 53 17.52 21.04 -3.33
CA ARG A 53 18.20 21.85 -2.31
C ARG A 53 19.20 21.09 -1.45
N LEU A 54 19.08 19.76 -1.32
CA LEU A 54 20.09 18.94 -0.63
C LEU A 54 21.46 19.08 -1.30
N HIS A 55 21.47 19.20 -2.63
CA HIS A 55 22.67 19.20 -3.46
C HIS A 55 23.19 20.61 -3.81
N GLU A 56 22.54 21.67 -3.33
CA GLU A 56 22.91 23.06 -3.66
C GLU A 56 24.08 23.60 -2.83
N GLY A 57 25.16 24.00 -3.50
CA GLY A 57 26.27 24.76 -2.89
C GLY A 57 27.15 23.94 -1.93
N PRO A 58 28.10 24.59 -1.23
CA PRO A 58 28.99 23.91 -0.30
C PRO A 58 28.20 23.24 0.84
N PHE A 59 28.72 22.13 1.36
CA PHE A 59 28.07 21.26 2.35
C PHE A 59 28.56 21.47 3.82
N PRO A 60 28.34 22.62 4.48
CA PRO A 60 28.44 22.66 5.94
C PRO A 60 27.43 21.70 6.56
N ARG A 61 27.89 20.81 7.46
CA ARG A 61 27.09 19.77 8.11
C ARG A 61 25.74 20.26 8.67
N LEU A 62 25.72 21.42 9.33
CA LEU A 62 24.50 22.03 9.88
C LEU A 62 23.47 22.43 8.81
N ARG A 63 23.92 22.91 7.65
CA ARG A 63 23.03 23.26 6.53
C ARG A 63 22.46 22.00 5.88
N PHE A 64 23.27 20.96 5.74
CA PHE A 64 22.82 19.67 5.22
C PHE A 64 21.73 19.05 6.12
N GLU A 65 21.92 19.06 7.44
CA GLU A 65 20.91 18.54 8.38
C GLU A 65 19.59 19.30 8.30
N ALA A 66 19.63 20.64 8.22
CA ALA A 66 18.42 21.45 8.06
C ALA A 66 17.68 21.14 6.75
N ARG A 67 18.42 20.98 5.65
CA ARG A 67 17.86 20.60 4.34
C ARG A 67 17.32 19.17 4.35
N MET A 68 17.99 18.24 5.01
CA MET A 68 17.54 16.86 5.20
C MET A 68 16.23 16.81 5.97
N ARG A 69 16.10 17.59 7.05
CA ARG A 69 14.83 17.73 7.78
C ARG A 69 13.72 18.31 6.90
N ALA A 70 14.02 19.31 6.08
CA ALA A 70 13.05 19.87 5.14
C ALA A 70 12.61 18.85 4.09
N TYR A 71 13.54 18.09 3.52
CA TYR A 71 13.27 17.00 2.59
C TYR A 71 12.39 15.91 3.21
N HIS A 72 12.73 15.41 4.40
CA HIS A 72 11.91 14.42 5.09
C HIS A 72 10.50 14.92 5.43
N ARG A 73 10.36 16.20 5.81
CA ARG A 73 9.03 16.81 6.03
C ARG A 73 8.22 16.89 4.75
N ALA A 74 8.82 17.27 3.63
CA ALA A 74 8.14 17.28 2.33
C ALA A 74 7.73 15.85 1.92
N CYS A 75 8.64 14.88 2.05
CA CYS A 75 8.34 13.47 1.79
C CYS A 75 7.16 12.99 2.63
N GLY A 76 7.07 13.45 3.88
CA GLY A 76 5.98 13.08 4.78
C GLY A 76 4.60 13.57 4.39
N ARG A 77 4.48 14.44 3.38
CA ARG A 77 3.20 14.97 2.88
C ARG A 77 2.79 14.40 1.53
N CYS A 78 3.55 13.44 1.00
CA CYS A 78 3.35 12.91 -0.34
C CYS A 78 3.53 11.39 -0.38
N PHE A 79 2.63 10.66 -1.05
CA PHE A 79 2.85 9.23 -1.28
C PHE A 79 3.97 8.99 -2.29
N PRO A 80 4.80 7.95 -2.10
CA PRO A 80 4.78 6.98 -0.99
C PRO A 80 5.56 7.45 0.25
N GLY A 81 6.25 8.59 0.22
CA GLY A 81 7.12 9.08 1.30
C GLY A 81 6.41 9.21 2.66
N ALA A 82 5.14 9.62 2.64
CA ALA A 82 4.26 9.73 3.81
C ALA A 82 4.12 8.42 4.60
N LEU A 83 4.27 7.28 3.94
CA LEU A 83 4.20 5.98 4.61
C LEU A 83 5.41 5.74 5.51
N TRP A 84 6.56 6.37 5.27
CA TRP A 84 7.81 6.05 5.96
C TRP A 84 8.42 7.24 6.70
N SER A 85 7.89 8.45 6.50
CA SER A 85 8.32 9.65 7.22
C SER A 85 7.95 9.57 8.70
N GLY A 86 8.87 9.99 9.58
CA GLY A 86 8.59 10.13 11.02
C GLY A 86 8.82 8.89 11.89
N SER A 87 9.15 7.73 11.29
CA SER A 87 9.66 6.51 11.95
C SER A 87 9.25 6.25 13.42
N THR A 88 8.02 5.80 13.63
CA THR A 88 7.60 4.96 14.76
C THR A 88 7.14 3.57 14.31
N TYR A 89 7.65 3.06 13.19
CA TYR A 89 7.53 1.62 12.87
C TYR A 89 8.28 0.76 13.91
N ALA A 90 9.14 1.38 14.73
CA ALA A 90 10.04 0.72 15.66
C ALA A 90 9.40 0.20 16.97
N HIS A 91 8.08 0.40 17.22
CA HIS A 91 7.47 0.10 18.52
C HIS A 91 6.22 -0.81 18.49
N GLY A 92 5.90 -1.46 17.37
CA GLY A 92 4.74 -2.37 17.30
C GLY A 92 4.58 -3.08 15.95
N GLY A 93 3.61 -4.00 15.87
CA GLY A 93 3.17 -4.61 14.61
C GLY A 93 2.42 -3.60 13.72
N ILE A 94 2.16 -3.96 12.45
CA ILE A 94 1.47 -3.02 11.53
C ILE A 94 0.02 -2.71 11.98
N SER A 95 -0.58 -3.54 12.83
CA SER A 95 -1.95 -3.39 13.35
C SER A 95 -2.09 -2.20 14.29
N THR A 96 -1.05 -1.91 15.07
CA THR A 96 -1.01 -0.76 15.99
C THR A 96 -0.36 0.46 15.34
N TRP A 97 -0.06 0.39 14.04
CA TRP A 97 0.63 1.46 13.34
C TRP A 97 -0.33 2.60 13.02
N PRO A 98 -0.09 3.83 13.51
CA PRO A 98 -1.00 4.96 13.27
C PRO A 98 -1.23 5.25 11.77
N ARG A 99 -0.28 4.88 10.91
CA ARG A 99 -0.35 5.10 9.46
C ARG A 99 -0.99 3.94 8.69
N LEU A 100 -1.50 2.91 9.38
CA LEU A 100 -2.18 1.78 8.75
C LEU A 100 -3.32 2.20 7.80
N PRO A 101 -4.20 3.17 8.14
CA PRO A 101 -5.24 3.63 7.22
C PRO A 101 -4.67 4.16 5.89
N LEU A 102 -3.55 4.90 5.93
CA LEU A 102 -2.89 5.41 4.73
C LEU A 102 -2.19 4.32 3.94
N ALA A 103 -1.64 3.29 4.62
CA ALA A 103 -1.06 2.13 3.95
C ALA A 103 -2.12 1.33 3.18
N LEU A 104 -3.30 1.13 3.77
CA LEU A 104 -4.43 0.50 3.10
C LEU A 104 -4.93 1.36 1.94
N LEU A 105 -5.06 2.68 2.13
CA LEU A 105 -5.42 3.64 1.08
C LEU A 105 -4.45 3.61 -0.10
N PHE A 106 -3.13 3.53 0.16
CA PHE A 106 -2.11 3.45 -0.89
C PHE A 106 -2.24 2.18 -1.74
N LEU A 107 -2.52 1.04 -1.10
CA LEU A 107 -2.75 -0.23 -1.80
C LEU A 107 -4.09 -0.25 -2.53
N GLU A 108 -5.12 0.36 -1.94
CA GLU A 108 -6.44 0.51 -2.56
C GLU A 108 -6.39 1.42 -3.80
N TRP A 109 -5.63 2.52 -3.75
CA TRP A 109 -5.38 3.37 -4.92
C TRP A 109 -4.67 2.62 -6.04
N GLU A 110 -3.66 1.81 -5.70
CA GLU A 110 -2.99 0.94 -6.67
C GLU A 110 -3.95 -0.09 -7.29
N ALA A 111 -4.90 -0.59 -6.51
CA ALA A 111 -5.86 -1.58 -6.97
C ALA A 111 -6.98 -0.98 -7.82
N ARG A 112 -7.52 0.19 -7.45
CA ARG A 112 -8.63 0.85 -8.16
C ARG A 112 -8.18 1.63 -9.38
N HIS A 113 -7.09 2.37 -9.28
CA HIS A 113 -6.60 3.29 -10.32
C HIS A 113 -5.12 3.03 -10.65
N PRO A 114 -4.79 1.84 -11.20
CA PRO A 114 -3.40 1.41 -11.35
C PRO A 114 -2.57 2.30 -12.27
N GLN A 115 -3.18 2.95 -13.27
CA GLN A 115 -2.50 3.89 -14.17
C GLN A 115 -2.11 5.18 -13.43
N GLU A 116 -3.06 5.81 -12.74
CA GLU A 116 -2.83 7.00 -11.93
C GLU A 116 -1.75 6.73 -10.86
N TRP A 117 -1.85 5.61 -10.16
CA TRP A 117 -0.83 5.21 -9.19
C TRP A 117 0.56 5.04 -9.84
N THR A 118 0.62 4.51 -11.07
CA THR A 118 1.90 4.33 -11.78
C THR A 118 2.57 5.65 -12.13
N GLU A 119 1.77 6.63 -12.54
CA GLU A 119 2.25 7.94 -12.93
C GLU A 119 2.69 8.77 -11.72
N HIS A 120 1.93 8.69 -10.63
CA HIS A 120 2.08 9.61 -9.52
C HIS A 120 2.86 9.05 -8.34
N ALA A 121 2.72 7.76 -8.01
CA ALA A 121 3.18 7.21 -6.73
C ALA A 121 3.84 5.82 -6.82
N LYS A 122 4.29 5.42 -8.02
CA LYS A 122 4.87 4.10 -8.27
C LYS A 122 6.00 3.76 -7.31
N ALA A 123 5.74 2.79 -6.43
CA ALA A 123 6.74 2.24 -5.53
C ALA A 123 6.51 0.75 -5.26
N TRP A 124 7.02 -0.09 -6.16
CA TRP A 124 6.86 -1.56 -6.06
C TRP A 124 7.48 -2.15 -4.79
N GLY A 125 8.60 -1.61 -4.32
CA GLY A 125 9.23 -2.02 -3.06
C GLY A 125 8.33 -1.74 -1.86
N THR A 126 7.76 -0.53 -1.80
CA THR A 126 6.79 -0.12 -0.76
C THR A 126 5.54 -1.00 -0.78
N LYS A 127 4.93 -1.22 -1.96
CA LYS A 127 3.79 -2.13 -2.11
C LYS A 127 4.11 -3.52 -1.55
N GLN A 128 5.25 -4.09 -1.95
CA GLN A 128 5.66 -5.42 -1.49
C GLN A 128 5.90 -5.47 0.03
N ALA A 129 6.56 -4.45 0.60
CA ALA A 129 6.81 -4.38 2.04
C ALA A 129 5.50 -4.31 2.84
N LEU A 130 4.56 -3.46 2.41
CA LEU A 130 3.25 -3.32 3.05
C LEU A 130 2.44 -4.62 3.00
N ILE A 131 2.31 -5.25 1.83
CA ILE A 131 1.56 -6.51 1.69
C ILE A 131 2.13 -7.60 2.61
N ARG A 132 3.47 -7.68 2.73
CA ARG A 132 4.12 -8.65 3.62
C ARG A 132 3.89 -8.37 5.09
N ALA A 133 3.96 -7.10 5.50
CA ALA A 133 3.71 -6.70 6.87
C ALA A 133 2.25 -6.94 7.27
N LEU A 134 1.29 -6.58 6.39
CA LEU A 134 -0.13 -6.85 6.58
C LEU A 134 -0.41 -8.35 6.73
N ALA A 135 0.21 -9.20 5.91
CA ALA A 135 0.03 -10.65 6.00
C ALA A 135 0.61 -11.30 7.27
N ALA A 136 1.58 -10.66 7.92
CA ALA A 136 2.30 -11.21 9.08
C ALA A 136 1.73 -10.76 10.44
N THR A 137 0.70 -9.92 10.44
CA THR A 137 0.13 -9.31 11.65
C THR A 137 -1.17 -9.99 12.03
N ASP A 138 -1.54 -9.95 13.30
CA ASP A 138 -2.88 -10.35 13.74
C ASP A 138 -3.96 -9.40 13.18
N HIS A 139 -5.11 -9.96 12.80
CA HIS A 139 -6.19 -9.23 12.14
C HIS A 139 -7.42 -9.21 13.04
N ASP A 140 -7.71 -8.05 13.61
CA ASP A 140 -9.05 -7.83 14.12
C ASP A 140 -10.09 -7.93 12.98
N ARG A 141 -11.36 -8.03 13.35
CA ARG A 141 -12.46 -8.20 12.39
C ARG A 141 -12.50 -7.10 11.32
N HIS A 142 -12.17 -5.85 11.69
CA HIS A 142 -12.24 -4.71 10.78
C HIS A 142 -11.10 -4.73 9.76
N LEU A 143 -9.86 -4.92 10.24
CA LEU A 143 -8.69 -5.05 9.37
C LEU A 143 -8.84 -6.26 8.44
N ARG A 144 -9.33 -7.39 8.95
CA ARG A 144 -9.60 -8.59 8.15
C ARG A 144 -10.55 -8.28 6.98
N ALA A 145 -11.67 -7.61 7.23
CA ALA A 145 -12.62 -7.23 6.19
C ALA A 145 -11.97 -6.33 5.12
N ARG A 146 -11.19 -5.32 5.53
CA ARG A 146 -10.46 -4.44 4.59
C ARG A 146 -9.43 -5.19 3.75
N LEU A 147 -8.76 -6.19 4.31
CA LEU A 147 -7.82 -7.04 3.58
C LEU A 147 -8.53 -7.96 2.58
N VAL A 148 -9.70 -8.48 2.93
CA VAL A 148 -10.56 -9.22 1.99
C VAL A 148 -10.96 -8.33 0.80
N ASP A 149 -11.44 -7.11 1.06
CA ASP A 149 -11.77 -6.14 0.01
C ASP A 149 -10.56 -5.84 -0.88
N LEU A 150 -9.37 -5.69 -0.29
CA LEU A 150 -8.16 -5.39 -1.04
C LEU A 150 -7.72 -6.55 -1.94
N VAL A 151 -7.79 -7.80 -1.45
CA VAL A 151 -7.51 -8.98 -2.27
C VAL A 151 -8.52 -9.08 -3.42
N ASP A 152 -9.80 -8.85 -3.15
CA ASP A 152 -10.87 -8.85 -4.15
C ASP A 152 -10.60 -7.81 -5.25
N LEU A 153 -10.29 -6.56 -4.88
CA LEU A 153 -9.90 -5.51 -5.84
C LEU A 153 -8.67 -5.91 -6.67
N ALA A 154 -7.64 -6.49 -6.02
CA ALA A 154 -6.42 -6.88 -6.70
C ALA A 154 -6.61 -8.03 -7.70
N VAL A 155 -7.50 -9.00 -7.40
CA VAL A 155 -7.79 -10.10 -8.33
C VAL A 155 -8.66 -9.67 -9.50
N GLN A 156 -9.55 -8.69 -9.32
CA GLN A 156 -10.45 -8.25 -10.39
C GLN A 156 -9.76 -7.48 -11.53
N ARG A 157 -8.60 -6.87 -11.26
CA ARG A 157 -7.84 -6.14 -12.27
C ARG A 157 -6.80 -7.01 -12.99
N THR A 158 -6.27 -6.50 -14.11
CA THR A 158 -5.12 -7.10 -14.79
C THR A 158 -3.96 -7.26 -13.81
N TYR A 159 -3.30 -8.43 -13.85
CA TYR A 159 -2.17 -8.75 -12.99
C TYR A 159 -0.99 -7.77 -13.20
N ARG A 160 -0.40 -7.31 -12.10
CA ARG A 160 0.69 -6.32 -12.04
C ARG A 160 1.85 -6.82 -11.19
N CYS A 161 2.94 -6.05 -11.22
CA CYS A 161 4.13 -6.36 -10.44
C CYS A 161 3.79 -6.49 -8.95
N LYS A 162 4.35 -7.55 -8.33
CA LYS A 162 4.16 -7.92 -6.92
C LYS A 162 2.77 -8.40 -6.53
N ASP A 163 1.84 -8.57 -7.48
CA ASP A 163 0.47 -9.02 -7.16
C ASP A 163 0.40 -10.39 -6.53
N ARG A 164 1.29 -11.32 -6.92
CA ARG A 164 1.40 -12.60 -6.23
C ARG A 164 1.51 -12.46 -4.72
N GLU A 165 2.09 -11.39 -4.19
CA GLU A 165 2.27 -11.23 -2.75
C GLU A 165 0.90 -11.12 -2.02
N TYR A 166 -0.18 -10.74 -2.73
CA TYR A 166 -1.54 -10.76 -2.18
C TYR A 166 -2.02 -12.16 -1.78
N VAL A 167 -1.45 -13.24 -2.32
CA VAL A 167 -1.71 -14.59 -1.82
C VAL A 167 -1.34 -14.73 -0.34
N ARG A 168 -0.30 -14.02 0.13
CA ARG A 168 0.08 -14.06 1.56
C ARG A 168 -1.02 -13.47 2.43
N VAL A 169 -1.60 -12.35 1.99
CA VAL A 169 -2.74 -11.73 2.66
C VAL A 169 -3.95 -12.66 2.57
N ALA A 170 -4.24 -13.22 1.39
CA ALA A 170 -5.33 -14.16 1.19
C ALA A 170 -5.25 -15.36 2.13
N ARG A 171 -4.06 -15.93 2.35
CA ARG A 171 -3.84 -17.01 3.33
C ARG A 171 -4.10 -16.56 4.76
N ALA A 172 -3.67 -15.34 5.11
CA ALA A 172 -3.84 -14.82 6.46
C ALA A 172 -5.31 -14.51 6.78
N VAL A 173 -6.11 -14.14 5.78
CA VAL A 173 -7.54 -13.82 5.93
C VAL A 173 -8.47 -14.88 5.32
N ASP A 174 -7.97 -16.11 5.11
CA ASP A 174 -8.75 -17.19 4.49
C ASP A 174 -10.00 -17.52 5.30
N GLY A 175 -11.13 -17.65 4.61
CA GLY A 175 -12.45 -17.90 5.17
C GLY A 175 -13.53 -17.71 4.12
N ASP A 176 -14.76 -18.06 4.48
CA ASP A 176 -15.90 -18.16 3.55
C ASP A 176 -16.11 -16.89 2.72
N GLU A 177 -16.04 -15.71 3.35
CA GLU A 177 -16.23 -14.44 2.64
C GLU A 177 -15.22 -14.22 1.52
N LEU A 178 -13.94 -14.49 1.77
CA LEU A 178 -12.89 -14.36 0.76
C LEU A 178 -13.08 -15.42 -0.33
N ARG A 179 -13.30 -16.68 0.06
CA ARG A 179 -13.48 -17.79 -0.88
C ARG A 179 -14.66 -17.55 -1.82
N ASP A 180 -15.77 -17.05 -1.31
CA ASP A 180 -16.94 -16.68 -2.11
C ASP A 180 -16.63 -15.61 -3.15
N ARG A 181 -15.91 -14.55 -2.75
CA ARG A 181 -15.48 -13.47 -3.67
C ARG A 181 -14.55 -14.02 -4.75
N LEU A 182 -13.57 -14.85 -4.37
CA LEU A 182 -12.65 -15.48 -5.32
C LEU A 182 -13.37 -16.42 -6.28
N HIS A 183 -14.33 -17.24 -5.82
CA HIS A 183 -15.12 -18.10 -6.69
C HIS A 183 -16.04 -17.30 -7.64
N ARG A 184 -16.54 -16.13 -7.22
CA ARG A 184 -17.25 -15.21 -8.13
C ARG A 184 -16.31 -14.65 -9.19
N ALA A 185 -15.13 -14.18 -8.80
CA ALA A 185 -14.12 -13.68 -9.73
C ALA A 185 -13.64 -14.77 -10.71
N GLN A 186 -13.47 -16.01 -10.23
CA GLN A 186 -13.09 -17.17 -11.04
C GLN A 186 -14.14 -17.52 -12.10
N ARG A 187 -15.42 -17.26 -11.83
CA ARG A 187 -16.55 -17.50 -12.75
C ARG A 187 -16.95 -16.26 -13.56
N SER A 188 -16.30 -15.12 -13.34
CA SER A 188 -16.62 -13.87 -14.02
C SER A 188 -16.27 -13.94 -15.51
N GLY A 189 -16.82 -13.05 -16.35
CA GLY A 189 -16.42 -12.95 -17.76
C GLY A 189 -15.05 -12.30 -18.01
N ASN A 190 -14.32 -11.89 -16.95
CA ASN A 190 -13.03 -11.21 -17.04
C ASN A 190 -11.88 -12.23 -17.01
N PRO A 191 -11.16 -12.49 -18.11
CA PRO A 191 -10.13 -13.53 -18.14
C PRO A 191 -8.95 -13.29 -17.18
N ALA A 192 -8.63 -12.03 -16.88
CA ALA A 192 -7.58 -11.72 -15.91
C ALA A 192 -8.02 -12.09 -14.50
N ALA A 193 -9.25 -11.74 -14.13
CA ALA A 193 -9.83 -12.07 -12.84
C ALA A 193 -10.01 -13.58 -12.66
N GLN A 194 -10.48 -14.27 -13.72
CA GLN A 194 -10.61 -15.72 -13.71
C GLN A 194 -9.28 -16.42 -13.33
N ARG A 195 -8.20 -16.05 -14.02
CA ARG A 195 -6.88 -16.65 -13.80
C ARG A 195 -6.31 -16.28 -12.43
N HIS A 196 -6.36 -15.01 -12.05
CA HIS A 196 -5.76 -14.57 -10.79
C HIS A 196 -6.50 -15.18 -9.59
N ALA A 197 -7.84 -15.13 -9.58
CA ALA A 197 -8.64 -15.74 -8.52
C ALA A 197 -8.47 -17.26 -8.46
N GLY A 198 -8.42 -17.93 -9.62
CA GLY A 198 -8.19 -19.37 -9.70
C GLY A 198 -6.83 -19.78 -9.10
N TYR A 199 -5.78 -19.01 -9.36
CA TYR A 199 -4.47 -19.27 -8.74
C TYR A 199 -4.49 -19.07 -7.22
N VAL A 200 -5.14 -18.00 -6.75
CA VAL A 200 -5.24 -17.73 -5.31
C VAL A 200 -5.98 -18.88 -4.63
N LEU A 201 -7.15 -19.30 -5.14
CA LEU A 201 -7.89 -20.45 -4.63
C LEU A 201 -7.04 -21.72 -4.60
N TRP A 202 -6.34 -22.04 -5.69
CA TRP A 202 -5.47 -23.22 -5.78
C TRP A 202 -4.38 -23.23 -4.69
N LEU A 203 -3.83 -22.06 -4.34
CA LEU A 203 -2.85 -21.91 -3.25
C LEU A 203 -3.45 -21.84 -1.84
N LEU A 204 -4.73 -21.50 -1.69
CA LEU A 204 -5.45 -21.57 -0.42
C LEU A 204 -5.78 -23.03 -0.07
N ASP A 205 -6.10 -23.85 -1.07
CA ASP A 205 -6.32 -25.29 -0.90
C ASP A 205 -5.02 -26.08 -0.65
N ARG A 206 -3.86 -25.46 -0.88
CA ARG A 206 -2.52 -26.05 -0.80
C ARG A 206 -1.55 -25.15 -0.01
N PRO A 207 -1.76 -24.99 1.32
CA PRO A 207 -0.96 -24.08 2.13
C PRO A 207 0.54 -24.41 2.15
N GLU A 208 0.89 -25.69 1.98
CA GLU A 208 2.26 -26.21 1.92
C GLU A 208 3.04 -25.74 0.69
N ILE A 209 2.35 -25.40 -0.40
CA ILE A 209 3.01 -24.94 -1.63
C ILE A 209 3.49 -23.50 -1.42
N PRO A 210 4.78 -23.20 -1.67
CA PRO A 210 5.28 -21.85 -1.53
C PRO A 210 4.81 -20.97 -2.70
N ASN A 211 4.34 -19.77 -2.38
CA ASN A 211 4.02 -18.76 -3.39
C ASN A 211 5.30 -18.14 -3.97
N THR A 212 5.81 -18.74 -5.05
CA THR A 212 7.01 -18.29 -5.77
C THR A 212 6.70 -17.90 -7.21
N ARG A 213 7.60 -17.16 -7.85
CA ARG A 213 7.48 -16.85 -9.30
C ARG A 213 7.38 -18.13 -10.12
N HIS A 214 8.19 -19.12 -9.76
CA HIS A 214 8.27 -20.39 -10.47
C HIS A 214 6.93 -21.11 -10.41
N VAL A 215 6.36 -21.29 -9.21
CA VAL A 215 5.05 -21.92 -9.01
C VAL A 215 3.95 -21.20 -9.81
N TRP A 216 3.93 -19.86 -9.81
CA TRP A 216 3.01 -19.09 -10.65
C TRP A 216 3.16 -19.39 -12.14
N CYS A 217 4.39 -19.37 -12.66
CA CYS A 217 4.64 -19.66 -14.08
C CYS A 217 4.25 -21.09 -14.44
N THR A 218 4.59 -22.08 -13.61
CA THR A 218 4.26 -23.49 -13.84
C THR A 218 2.76 -23.74 -13.78
N TRP A 219 2.03 -23.07 -12.88
CA TRP A 219 0.57 -23.09 -12.83
C TRP A 219 -0.05 -22.50 -14.10
N LEU A 220 0.44 -21.35 -14.56
CA LEU A 220 -0.01 -20.74 -15.82
C LEU A 220 0.23 -21.62 -17.04
N SER A 221 1.27 -22.44 -17.04
CA SER A 221 1.58 -23.41 -18.10
C SER A 221 0.75 -24.70 -18.02
N GLY A 222 -0.10 -24.88 -17.00
CA GLY A 222 -0.92 -26.08 -16.81
C GLY A 222 -0.12 -27.31 -16.37
N THR A 223 1.11 -27.14 -15.89
CA THR A 223 2.02 -28.23 -15.53
C THR A 223 1.91 -28.63 -14.05
N LEU A 224 1.20 -27.85 -13.24
CA LEU A 224 0.80 -28.20 -11.88
C LEU A 224 -0.71 -28.47 -11.88
N THR A 225 -1.09 -29.74 -11.97
CA THR A 225 -2.45 -30.22 -11.68
C THR A 225 -2.50 -30.80 -10.28
#